data_AF-A0A345QDZ9-F1
#
_entry.id   AF-A0A345QDZ9-F1
#
_cell.length_a   1.000
_cell.length_b   1.000
_cell.length_c   1.000
_cell.angle_alpha   90.00
_cell.angle_beta   90.00
_cell.angle_gamma   90.00
#
_symmetry.space_group_name_H-M   'P 1'
#
loop_
_entity.id
_entity.type
_entity.pdbx_description
1 polymer ?
#
loop_
_entity_poly.entity_id
_entity_poly.type
_entity_poly.pdbx_seq_one_letter_code
_entity_poly.pdbx_strand_id
1 'polypeptide(L)'
;MVTKYLHAGNIAIAFATVAQAADVTLTGGAGAVITSALAGIEIFKKAGPDDKALAKVMADAAQAHLQKSHLRGDRRKIVIQMMALHEITYVDMAQGNMDAAIVAATICDQIKATAQDSEQRSDQARADYKALLIAILTPLLTPTTPEQAMQQELLRRSEISGEAQRLRDMGITENALITLAQRIGTDTQDLESAWAELENAMEIAERVQKDGHAPSNHGDFVDEVMRHVAELSAQGDYASASAAITEALAEEDAASAARKLRLLAKGIDIALLAGDSALAAKQLVAKTDLDAGGGQASFEDLRQMQDQSYEKGRDKGIALDLEVSIDLAQIILTRATTADQRGTVHNDLGVSLRTLGARENGTARLEQAVTAYEAALQERTQELVPLDWATTQGNLCSLELAFYDKINDPAHLDRAQAYGEVAQAVFIAAGATQYQAMAQRQLDSITARRDTL
;
A
#
# COMPACT_ATOMS: atom_id res chain seq x y z
N MET A 1 -10.27 -5.36 -34.84
CA MET A 1 -9.05 -5.76 -35.59
C MET A 1 -9.01 -7.26 -35.93
N VAL A 2 -10.09 -7.84 -36.48
CA VAL A 2 -10.14 -9.26 -36.94
C VAL A 2 -9.30 -9.48 -38.23
N THR A 3 -8.79 -8.40 -38.82
CA THR A 3 -8.06 -8.38 -40.09
C THR A 3 -6.69 -9.08 -40.07
N LYS A 4 -6.08 -9.28 -38.90
CA LYS A 4 -4.78 -9.98 -38.81
C LYS A 4 -4.90 -11.51 -38.99
N TYR A 5 -6.09 -12.11 -38.89
CA TYR A 5 -6.32 -13.57 -39.05
C TYR A 5 -6.23 -14.05 -40.49
N LEU A 6 -6.41 -13.12 -41.43
CA LEU A 6 -6.28 -13.40 -42.85
C LEU A 6 -4.81 -13.35 -43.32
N HIS A 7 -3.82 -12.95 -42.52
CA HIS A 7 -2.55 -12.50 -43.08
C HIS A 7 -1.58 -13.61 -43.52
N ALA A 8 -1.17 -14.56 -42.67
CA ALA A 8 -0.15 -15.54 -43.05
C ALA A 8 -0.60 -16.48 -44.18
N GLY A 9 -1.82 -17.03 -44.06
CA GLY A 9 -2.40 -17.92 -45.06
C GLY A 9 -2.71 -17.23 -46.39
N ASN A 10 -3.27 -16.02 -46.39
CA ASN A 10 -3.56 -15.34 -47.65
C ASN A 10 -2.32 -14.72 -48.30
N ILE A 11 -1.27 -14.39 -47.54
CA ILE A 11 0.02 -13.98 -48.10
C ILE A 11 0.72 -15.18 -48.75
N ALA A 12 0.71 -16.36 -48.10
CA ALA A 12 1.24 -17.59 -48.70
C ALA A 12 0.49 -17.99 -49.99
N ILE A 13 -0.85 -17.97 -49.97
CA ILE A 13 -1.71 -18.20 -51.14
C ILE A 13 -1.45 -17.15 -52.23
N ALA A 14 -1.24 -15.90 -51.86
CA ALA A 14 -0.96 -14.84 -52.81
C ALA A 14 0.41 -15.00 -53.48
N PHE A 15 1.46 -15.35 -52.74
CA PHE A 15 2.78 -15.67 -53.29
C PHE A 15 2.74 -16.94 -54.16
N ALA A 16 1.97 -17.98 -53.78
CA ALA A 16 1.76 -19.17 -54.59
C ALA A 16 1.04 -18.88 -55.92
N THR A 17 0.10 -17.92 -55.93
CA THR A 17 -0.61 -17.48 -57.14
C THR A 17 0.27 -16.61 -58.05
N VAL A 18 1.15 -15.77 -57.47
CA VAL A 18 2.20 -15.05 -58.23
C VAL A 18 3.16 -16.04 -58.90
N ALA A 19 3.47 -17.17 -58.25
CA ALA A 19 4.30 -18.25 -58.79
C ALA A 19 3.71 -18.88 -60.05
N GLN A 20 2.39 -19.09 -60.09
CA GLN A 20 1.69 -19.62 -61.27
C GLN A 20 1.62 -18.62 -62.43
N ALA A 21 1.58 -17.32 -62.15
CA ALA A 21 1.63 -16.28 -63.19
C ALA A 21 3.04 -16.05 -63.76
N ALA A 22 4.09 -16.51 -63.07
CA ALA A 22 5.49 -16.28 -63.40
C ALA A 22 6.09 -17.28 -64.42
N ASP A 23 5.27 -17.89 -65.28
CA ASP A 23 5.75 -18.54 -66.52
C ASP A 23 6.39 -17.52 -67.49
N VAL A 24 6.30 -16.22 -67.16
CA VAL A 24 6.97 -15.11 -67.82
C VAL A 24 8.33 -14.85 -67.17
N THR A 25 9.39 -14.91 -67.98
CA THR A 25 10.76 -14.58 -67.61
C THR A 25 10.86 -13.24 -66.88
N LEU A 26 11.23 -13.28 -65.59
CA LEU A 26 11.46 -12.10 -64.74
C LEU A 26 12.74 -11.35 -65.16
N THR A 27 12.67 -10.63 -66.28
CA THR A 27 13.72 -9.73 -66.76
C THR A 27 13.46 -8.26 -66.41
N GLY A 28 12.26 -7.92 -65.93
CA GLY A 28 11.89 -6.59 -65.41
C GLY A 28 11.50 -6.67 -63.93
N GLY A 29 12.04 -5.76 -63.11
CA GLY A 29 11.88 -5.63 -61.65
C GLY A 29 10.80 -6.51 -60.97
N ALA A 30 11.25 -7.50 -60.21
CA ALA A 30 10.40 -8.50 -59.55
C ALA A 30 9.31 -7.91 -58.64
N GLY A 31 9.55 -6.79 -57.95
CA GLY A 31 8.56 -6.18 -57.05
C GLY A 31 7.38 -5.56 -57.77
N ALA A 32 7.54 -5.07 -59.02
CA ALA A 32 6.41 -4.58 -59.80
C ALA A 32 5.47 -5.72 -60.21
N VAL A 33 6.03 -6.87 -60.56
CA VAL A 33 5.29 -8.09 -60.92
C VAL A 33 4.58 -8.67 -59.68
N ILE A 34 5.27 -8.74 -58.54
CA ILE A 34 4.69 -9.22 -57.27
C ILE A 34 3.54 -8.30 -56.82
N THR A 35 3.75 -6.99 -56.83
CA THR A 35 2.71 -6.00 -56.47
C THR A 35 1.50 -6.07 -57.41
N SER A 36 1.74 -6.22 -58.72
CA SER A 36 0.67 -6.31 -59.72
C SER A 36 -0.10 -7.63 -59.65
N ALA A 37 0.57 -8.74 -59.32
CA ALA A 37 -0.07 -10.04 -59.12
C ALA A 37 -0.88 -10.09 -57.81
N LEU A 38 -0.37 -9.49 -56.73
CA LEU A 38 -1.09 -9.30 -55.47
C LEU A 38 -2.40 -8.50 -55.67
N ALA A 39 -2.37 -7.42 -56.46
CA ALA A 39 -3.54 -6.60 -56.77
C ALA A 39 -4.63 -7.34 -57.58
N GLY A 40 -4.28 -8.43 -58.26
CA GLY A 40 -5.21 -9.24 -59.05
C GLY A 40 -6.12 -10.16 -58.21
N ILE A 41 -5.69 -10.52 -57.00
CA ILE A 41 -6.34 -11.55 -56.17
C ILE A 41 -7.53 -10.97 -55.41
N GLU A 42 -8.69 -11.62 -55.53
CA GLU A 42 -9.96 -11.12 -54.99
C GLU A 42 -9.94 -10.97 -53.45
N ILE A 43 -9.19 -11.83 -52.77
CA ILE A 43 -8.96 -11.77 -51.32
C ILE A 43 -8.12 -10.52 -50.97
N PHE A 44 -7.08 -10.21 -51.74
CA PHE A 44 -6.21 -9.06 -51.50
C PHE A 44 -6.89 -7.72 -51.85
N LYS A 45 -7.83 -7.73 -52.81
CA LYS A 45 -8.68 -6.55 -53.11
C LYS A 45 -9.50 -6.13 -51.88
N LYS A 46 -9.97 -7.09 -51.09
CA LYS A 46 -10.73 -6.91 -49.85
C LYS A 46 -9.85 -6.65 -48.61
N ALA A 47 -8.53 -6.73 -48.74
CA ALA A 47 -7.60 -6.46 -47.64
C ALA A 47 -7.57 -4.97 -47.25
N GLY A 48 -7.32 -4.70 -45.97
CA GLY A 48 -7.25 -3.35 -45.41
C GLY A 48 -6.05 -2.53 -45.89
N PRO A 49 -5.96 -1.24 -45.52
CA PRO A 49 -4.82 -0.39 -45.88
C PRO A 49 -3.48 -0.88 -45.30
N ASP A 50 -3.49 -1.30 -44.04
CA ASP A 50 -2.29 -1.75 -43.32
C ASP A 50 -1.76 -3.07 -43.89
N ASP A 51 -2.67 -3.97 -44.23
CA ASP A 51 -2.41 -5.23 -44.91
C ASP A 51 -1.68 -5.04 -46.25
N LYS A 52 -2.15 -4.06 -47.04
CA LYS A 52 -1.55 -3.70 -48.34
C LYS A 52 -0.18 -3.06 -48.16
N ALA A 53 0.01 -2.28 -47.10
CA ALA A 53 1.31 -1.69 -46.76
C ALA A 53 2.32 -2.77 -46.32
N LEU A 54 1.91 -3.72 -45.49
CA LEU A 54 2.75 -4.82 -45.01
C LEU A 54 3.20 -5.74 -46.17
N ALA A 55 2.26 -6.12 -47.05
CA ALA A 55 2.58 -6.90 -48.24
C ALA A 55 3.60 -6.20 -49.16
N LYS A 56 3.50 -4.87 -49.27
CA LYS A 56 4.48 -4.06 -50.01
C LYS A 56 5.86 -4.08 -49.34
N VAL A 57 5.94 -3.92 -48.02
CA VAL A 57 7.20 -3.99 -47.26
C VAL A 57 7.88 -5.34 -47.45
N MET A 58 7.12 -6.44 -47.40
CA MET A 58 7.65 -7.79 -47.64
C MET A 58 8.15 -7.98 -49.08
N ALA A 59 7.41 -7.47 -50.07
CA ALA A 59 7.80 -7.54 -51.48
C ALA A 59 9.09 -6.74 -51.76
N ASP A 60 9.21 -5.55 -51.17
CA ASP A 60 10.40 -4.70 -51.28
C ASP A 60 11.62 -5.37 -50.61
N ALA A 61 11.43 -5.99 -49.42
CA ALA A 61 12.47 -6.74 -48.72
C ALA A 61 12.95 -7.96 -49.53
N ALA A 62 12.03 -8.74 -50.10
CA ALA A 62 12.34 -9.88 -50.95
C ALA A 62 13.15 -9.44 -52.19
N GLN A 63 12.73 -8.36 -52.86
CA GLN A 63 13.42 -7.83 -54.03
C GLN A 63 14.83 -7.35 -53.70
N ALA A 64 14.99 -6.57 -52.63
CA ALA A 64 16.28 -6.02 -52.22
C ALA A 64 17.30 -7.13 -51.91
N HIS A 65 16.83 -8.25 -51.33
CA HIS A 65 17.67 -9.39 -51.02
C HIS A 65 18.01 -10.22 -52.27
N LEU A 66 17.04 -10.50 -53.14
CA LEU A 66 17.26 -11.21 -54.41
C LEU A 66 18.22 -10.51 -55.39
N GLN A 67 18.35 -9.18 -55.28
CA GLN A 67 19.33 -8.41 -56.06
C GLN A 67 20.78 -8.60 -55.56
N LYS A 68 20.95 -8.95 -54.28
CA LYS A 68 22.26 -9.10 -53.63
C LYS A 68 22.71 -10.56 -53.48
N SER A 69 21.82 -11.52 -53.75
CA SER A 69 22.11 -12.95 -53.62
C SER A 69 22.75 -13.56 -54.87
N HIS A 70 23.35 -14.74 -54.70
CA HIS A 70 23.96 -15.51 -55.79
C HIS A 70 22.94 -16.38 -56.54
N LEU A 71 21.66 -16.26 -56.22
CA LEU A 71 20.55 -16.99 -56.83
C LEU A 71 20.28 -16.44 -58.26
N ARG A 72 20.77 -17.16 -59.29
CA ARG A 72 20.57 -16.87 -60.72
C ARG A 72 19.64 -17.89 -61.40
N GLY A 73 18.97 -17.48 -62.48
CA GLY A 73 18.17 -18.37 -63.33
C GLY A 73 17.00 -19.04 -62.60
N ASP A 74 16.78 -20.32 -62.86
CA ASP A 74 15.70 -21.11 -62.25
C ASP A 74 15.77 -21.19 -60.72
N ARG A 75 16.91 -20.86 -60.10
CA ARG A 75 17.08 -20.84 -58.64
C ARG A 75 16.28 -19.72 -57.93
N ARG A 76 15.90 -18.66 -58.65
CA ARG A 76 14.96 -17.63 -58.12
C ARG A 76 13.52 -18.15 -58.04
N LYS A 77 13.15 -19.07 -58.94
CA LYS A 77 11.82 -19.71 -58.95
C LYS A 77 11.65 -20.62 -57.73
N ILE A 78 12.75 -21.22 -57.25
CA ILE A 78 12.76 -22.10 -56.09
C ILE A 78 12.34 -21.37 -54.81
N VAL A 79 12.76 -20.12 -54.59
CA VAL A 79 12.31 -19.34 -53.40
C VAL A 79 10.79 -19.17 -53.39
N ILE A 80 10.23 -18.87 -54.55
CA ILE A 80 8.79 -18.64 -54.74
C ILE A 80 8.03 -19.98 -54.64
N GLN A 81 8.61 -21.06 -55.18
CA GLN A 81 8.12 -22.42 -55.02
C GLN A 81 8.26 -22.93 -53.58
N MET A 82 9.28 -22.51 -52.83
CA MET A 82 9.51 -22.86 -51.42
C MET A 82 8.40 -22.29 -50.53
N MET A 83 7.98 -21.05 -50.77
CA MET A 83 6.84 -20.45 -50.09
C MET A 83 5.49 -21.08 -50.48
N ALA A 84 5.40 -21.69 -51.67
CA ALA A 84 4.20 -22.35 -52.18
C ALA A 84 4.10 -23.84 -51.81
N LEU A 85 5.22 -24.54 -51.65
CA LEU A 85 5.31 -25.97 -51.30
C LEU A 85 5.38 -26.22 -49.79
N HIS A 86 5.78 -25.21 -49.02
CA HIS A 86 5.83 -25.26 -47.57
C HIS A 86 4.97 -24.12 -47.02
N GLU A 87 3.66 -24.36 -46.89
CA GLU A 87 2.79 -23.46 -46.13
C GLU A 87 3.37 -23.29 -44.73
N ILE A 88 3.75 -22.06 -44.39
CA ILE A 88 4.16 -21.73 -43.03
C ILE A 88 2.91 -21.82 -42.18
N THR A 89 2.78 -22.91 -41.43
CA THR A 89 1.61 -23.14 -40.60
C THR A 89 1.75 -22.41 -39.28
N TYR A 90 0.63 -22.16 -38.61
CA TYR A 90 0.61 -21.61 -37.25
C TYR A 90 1.42 -22.47 -36.26
N VAL A 91 1.50 -23.78 -36.51
CA VAL A 91 2.29 -24.72 -35.73
C VAL A 91 3.79 -24.47 -35.91
N ASP A 92 4.24 -24.14 -37.12
CA ASP A 92 5.66 -23.82 -37.40
C ASP A 92 6.09 -22.48 -36.77
N MET A 93 5.20 -21.48 -36.77
CA MET A 93 5.45 -20.19 -36.13
C MET A 93 5.51 -20.31 -34.60
N ALA A 94 4.63 -21.14 -34.02
CA ALA A 94 4.61 -21.44 -32.59
C ALA A 94 5.80 -22.30 -32.15
N GLN A 95 6.20 -23.29 -32.95
CA GLN A 95 7.37 -24.14 -32.67
C GLN A 95 8.71 -23.40 -32.88
N GLY A 96 8.75 -22.36 -33.73
CA GLY A 96 9.91 -21.51 -33.97
C GLY A 96 10.11 -20.37 -32.97
N ASN A 97 9.33 -20.30 -31.88
CA ASN A 97 9.34 -19.22 -30.89
C ASN A 97 9.27 -17.80 -31.51
N MET A 98 8.64 -17.64 -32.68
CA MET A 98 8.61 -16.37 -33.42
C MET A 98 9.99 -15.81 -33.83
N ASP A 99 11.05 -16.63 -33.90
CA ASP A 99 12.35 -16.24 -34.42
C ASP A 99 12.45 -16.57 -35.93
N ALA A 100 12.57 -15.53 -36.75
CA ALA A 100 12.74 -15.63 -38.20
C ALA A 100 13.88 -16.57 -38.59
N ALA A 101 14.95 -16.62 -37.80
CA ALA A 101 16.13 -17.42 -38.06
C ALA A 101 15.92 -18.90 -37.77
N ILE A 102 15.08 -19.24 -36.79
CA ILE A 102 14.72 -20.63 -36.44
C ILE A 102 13.79 -21.19 -37.51
N VAL A 103 12.72 -20.46 -37.86
CA VAL A 103 11.78 -20.86 -38.93
C VAL A 103 12.51 -21.00 -40.27
N ALA A 104 13.39 -20.05 -40.61
CA ALA A 104 14.20 -20.14 -41.81
C ALA A 104 15.17 -21.34 -41.80
N ALA A 105 15.71 -21.72 -40.63
CA ALA A 105 16.60 -22.87 -40.51
C ALA A 105 15.85 -24.19 -40.77
N THR A 106 14.68 -24.38 -40.17
CA THR A 106 13.84 -25.58 -40.35
C THR A 106 13.48 -25.79 -41.82
N ILE A 107 13.03 -24.73 -42.50
CA ILE A 107 12.70 -24.78 -43.93
C ILE A 107 13.94 -25.15 -44.77
N CYS A 108 15.10 -24.56 -44.46
CA CYS A 108 16.35 -24.86 -45.14
C CYS A 108 16.87 -26.28 -44.91
N ASP A 109 16.59 -26.90 -43.77
CA ASP A 109 16.92 -28.30 -43.49
C ASP A 109 15.99 -29.26 -44.24
N GLN A 110 14.70 -28.92 -44.36
CA GLN A 110 13.73 -29.72 -45.11
C GLN A 110 14.07 -29.75 -46.61
N ILE A 111 14.51 -28.62 -47.17
CA ILE A 111 14.98 -28.53 -48.57
C ILE A 111 16.20 -29.40 -48.80
N LYS A 112 17.13 -29.47 -47.84
CA LYS A 112 18.29 -30.35 -47.94
C LYS A 112 17.86 -31.82 -48.05
N ALA A 113 16.77 -32.20 -47.39
CA ALA A 113 16.24 -33.56 -47.39
C ALA A 113 15.47 -33.90 -48.68
N THR A 114 14.81 -32.92 -49.32
CA THR A 114 13.88 -33.16 -50.45
C THR A 114 14.43 -32.78 -51.83
N ALA A 115 15.37 -31.84 -51.92
CA ALA A 115 15.91 -31.36 -53.20
C ALA A 115 16.73 -32.46 -53.90
N GLN A 116 16.42 -32.78 -55.16
CA GLN A 116 17.15 -33.80 -55.94
C GLN A 116 18.41 -33.27 -56.63
N ASP A 117 18.52 -31.95 -56.80
CA ASP A 117 19.63 -31.26 -57.45
C ASP A 117 20.79 -30.97 -56.48
N SER A 118 22.00 -31.38 -56.83
CA SER A 118 23.20 -31.23 -56.00
C SER A 118 23.63 -29.78 -55.81
N GLU A 119 23.36 -28.88 -56.77
CA GLU A 119 23.68 -27.45 -56.64
C GLU A 119 22.72 -26.73 -55.69
N GLN A 120 21.47 -27.21 -55.57
CA GLN A 120 20.47 -26.69 -54.63
C GLN A 120 20.78 -27.05 -53.17
N ARG A 121 21.56 -28.11 -52.95
CA ARG A 121 22.05 -28.52 -51.62
C ARG A 121 23.34 -27.80 -51.21
N SER A 122 23.93 -27.00 -52.09
CA SER A 122 25.20 -26.30 -51.79
C SER A 122 25.06 -25.37 -50.59
N ASP A 123 26.11 -25.28 -49.78
CA ASP A 123 26.09 -24.44 -48.57
C ASP A 123 25.86 -22.96 -48.89
N GLN A 124 26.34 -22.50 -50.05
CA GLN A 124 26.12 -21.13 -50.51
C GLN A 124 24.64 -20.86 -50.88
N ALA A 125 23.97 -21.80 -51.55
CA ALA A 125 22.55 -21.65 -51.87
C ALA A 125 21.69 -21.67 -50.60
N ARG A 126 22.03 -22.52 -49.62
CA ARG A 126 21.34 -22.58 -48.32
C ARG A 126 21.51 -21.30 -47.50
N ALA A 127 22.70 -20.71 -47.50
CA ALA A 127 22.93 -19.42 -46.85
C ALA A 127 22.06 -18.32 -47.46
N ASP A 128 21.98 -18.28 -48.80
CA ASP A 128 21.15 -17.31 -49.53
C ASP A 128 19.65 -17.54 -49.28
N TYR A 129 19.18 -18.79 -49.21
CA TYR A 129 17.79 -19.12 -48.86
C TYR A 129 17.43 -18.72 -47.44
N LYS A 130 18.30 -19.02 -46.46
CA LYS A 130 18.08 -18.68 -45.05
C LYS A 130 18.01 -17.16 -44.88
N ALA A 131 18.92 -16.43 -45.49
CA ALA A 131 18.97 -14.97 -45.37
C ALA A 131 17.75 -14.28 -46.02
N LEU A 132 17.25 -14.83 -47.13
CA LEU A 132 16.05 -14.35 -47.80
C LEU A 132 14.78 -14.62 -46.99
N LEU A 133 14.64 -15.84 -46.43
CA LEU A 133 13.52 -16.20 -45.56
C LEU A 133 13.49 -15.32 -44.31
N ILE A 134 14.64 -15.07 -43.68
CA ILE A 134 14.74 -14.14 -42.54
C ILE A 134 14.23 -12.75 -42.95
N ALA A 135 14.73 -12.18 -44.05
CA ALA A 135 14.35 -10.84 -44.49
C ALA A 135 12.85 -10.67 -44.78
N ILE A 136 12.19 -11.72 -45.27
CA ILE A 136 10.75 -11.73 -45.57
C ILE A 136 9.91 -11.97 -44.31
N LEU A 137 10.41 -12.76 -43.36
CA LEU A 137 9.72 -13.12 -42.12
C LEU A 137 9.89 -12.08 -41.01
N THR A 138 10.98 -11.32 -40.97
CA THR A 138 11.21 -10.29 -39.94
C THR A 138 10.09 -9.24 -39.82
N PRO A 139 9.52 -8.70 -40.91
CA PRO A 139 8.38 -7.78 -40.83
C PRO A 139 7.08 -8.43 -40.33
N LEU A 140 6.96 -9.77 -40.44
CA LEU A 140 5.80 -10.53 -39.96
C LEU A 140 5.90 -10.87 -38.46
N LEU A 141 7.11 -10.86 -37.91
CA LEU A 141 7.42 -11.28 -36.55
C LEU A 141 7.59 -10.07 -35.62
N THR A 142 6.84 -8.99 -35.89
CA THR A 142 6.55 -8.01 -34.85
C THR A 142 5.38 -8.55 -34.03
N PRO A 143 5.60 -8.80 -32.74
CA PRO A 143 6.56 -8.09 -31.91
C PRO A 143 7.89 -8.82 -31.63
N THR A 144 8.92 -8.02 -31.30
CA THR A 144 10.31 -8.46 -31.12
C THR A 144 10.61 -9.14 -29.79
N THR A 145 9.64 -9.19 -28.86
CA THR A 145 9.81 -9.89 -27.57
C THR A 145 8.58 -10.73 -27.20
N PRO A 146 8.74 -11.83 -26.43
CA PRO A 146 7.63 -12.66 -25.96
C PRO A 146 6.55 -11.89 -25.20
N GLU A 147 6.93 -10.89 -24.40
CA GLU A 147 6.01 -10.08 -23.60
C GLU A 147 5.10 -9.23 -24.50
N GLN A 148 5.67 -8.62 -25.53
CA GLN A 148 4.90 -7.88 -26.53
C GLN A 148 3.99 -8.81 -27.35
N ALA A 149 4.41 -10.06 -27.61
CA ALA A 149 3.60 -11.04 -28.33
C ALA A 149 2.39 -11.46 -27.49
N MET A 150 2.63 -11.72 -26.20
CA MET A 150 1.60 -11.97 -25.20
C MET A 150 0.61 -10.80 -25.15
N GLN A 151 1.09 -9.57 -24.99
CA GLN A 151 0.27 -8.37 -24.95
C GLN A 151 -0.64 -8.24 -26.18
N GLN A 152 -0.10 -8.41 -27.39
CA GLN A 152 -0.89 -8.29 -28.62
C GLN A 152 -1.96 -9.39 -28.73
N GLU A 153 -1.65 -10.62 -28.33
CA GLU A 153 -2.61 -11.72 -28.37
C GLU A 153 -3.72 -11.54 -27.32
N LEU A 154 -3.39 -11.02 -26.13
CA LEU A 154 -4.35 -10.68 -25.10
C LEU A 154 -5.34 -9.61 -25.56
N LEU A 155 -4.85 -8.49 -26.10
CA LEU A 155 -5.70 -7.42 -26.68
C LEU A 155 -6.56 -7.93 -27.82
N ARG A 156 -6.05 -8.89 -28.59
CA ARG A 156 -6.84 -9.49 -29.66
C ARG A 156 -7.98 -10.35 -29.12
N ARG A 157 -7.70 -11.22 -28.15
CA ARG A 157 -8.73 -12.09 -27.55
C ARG A 157 -9.86 -11.25 -26.96
N SER A 158 -9.57 -10.12 -26.32
CA SER A 158 -10.58 -9.21 -25.77
C SER A 158 -11.43 -8.50 -26.83
N GLU A 159 -10.88 -8.23 -28.01
CA GLU A 159 -11.66 -7.73 -29.16
C GLU A 159 -12.61 -8.79 -29.72
N ILE A 160 -12.20 -10.06 -29.72
CA ILE A 160 -13.00 -11.16 -30.28
C ILE A 160 -14.08 -11.62 -29.31
N SER A 161 -13.79 -11.64 -28.01
CA SER A 161 -14.79 -11.91 -26.97
C SER A 161 -15.86 -10.80 -26.90
N GLY A 162 -15.52 -9.60 -27.39
CA GLY A 162 -16.38 -8.41 -27.33
C GLY A 162 -16.28 -7.64 -26.01
N GLU A 163 -15.43 -8.09 -25.08
CA GLU A 163 -15.22 -7.45 -23.78
C GLU A 163 -14.55 -6.08 -23.93
N ALA A 164 -13.56 -5.96 -24.83
CA ALA A 164 -12.91 -4.68 -25.13
C ALA A 164 -13.93 -3.63 -25.57
N GLN A 165 -14.89 -4.02 -26.42
CA GLN A 165 -15.95 -3.13 -26.86
C GLN A 165 -16.89 -2.76 -25.72
N ARG A 166 -17.30 -3.73 -24.90
CA ARG A 166 -18.16 -3.48 -23.73
C ARG A 166 -17.52 -2.46 -22.78
N LEU A 167 -16.23 -2.61 -22.48
CA LEU A 167 -15.51 -1.67 -21.62
C LEU A 167 -15.40 -0.27 -22.24
N ARG A 168 -15.18 -0.18 -23.57
CA ARG A 168 -15.21 1.11 -24.28
C ARG A 168 -16.57 1.79 -24.22
N ASP A 169 -17.66 1.04 -24.32
CA ASP A 169 -19.02 1.58 -24.18
C ASP A 169 -19.27 2.15 -22.76
N MET A 170 -18.50 1.69 -21.77
CA MET A 170 -18.48 2.21 -20.40
C MET A 170 -17.48 3.36 -20.19
N GLY A 171 -16.84 3.84 -21.25
CA GLY A 171 -15.87 4.94 -21.19
C GLY A 171 -14.43 4.54 -20.87
N ILE A 172 -14.13 3.24 -20.73
CA ILE A 172 -12.75 2.77 -20.53
C ILE A 172 -11.98 2.90 -21.84
N THR A 173 -10.82 3.55 -21.77
CA THR A 173 -10.02 3.89 -22.94
C THR A 173 -9.22 2.70 -23.45
N GLU A 174 -8.84 2.76 -24.73
CA GLU A 174 -7.89 1.80 -25.33
C GLU A 174 -6.56 1.77 -24.57
N ASN A 175 -6.12 2.92 -24.04
CA ASN A 175 -4.91 3.01 -23.24
C ASN A 175 -5.00 2.16 -21.95
N ALA A 176 -6.15 2.16 -21.27
CA ALA A 176 -6.36 1.34 -20.09
C ALA A 176 -6.27 -0.16 -20.40
N LEU A 177 -6.89 -0.60 -21.52
CA LEU A 177 -6.80 -2.00 -21.97
C LEU A 177 -5.36 -2.39 -22.29
N ILE A 178 -4.61 -1.50 -22.96
CA ILE A 178 -3.19 -1.67 -23.25
C ILE A 178 -2.39 -1.79 -21.96
N THR A 179 -2.59 -0.90 -20.99
CA THR A 179 -1.90 -0.92 -19.69
C THR A 179 -2.15 -2.23 -18.95
N LEU A 180 -3.39 -2.74 -18.92
CA LEU A 180 -3.72 -4.03 -18.31
C LEU A 180 -3.03 -5.19 -19.01
N ALA A 181 -3.13 -5.26 -20.35
CA ALA A 181 -2.51 -6.33 -21.13
C ALA A 181 -0.97 -6.29 -21.05
N GLN A 182 -0.36 -5.10 -20.95
CA GLN A 182 1.07 -4.95 -20.75
C GLN A 182 1.53 -5.52 -19.41
N ARG A 183 0.87 -5.11 -18.31
CA ARG A 183 1.22 -5.60 -16.96
C ARG A 183 1.11 -7.12 -16.87
N ILE A 184 0.01 -7.68 -17.37
CA ILE A 184 -0.22 -9.13 -17.31
C ILE A 184 0.73 -9.88 -18.26
N GLY A 185 1.00 -9.32 -19.43
CA GLY A 185 1.94 -9.89 -20.40
C GLY A 185 3.40 -9.92 -19.94
N THR A 186 3.79 -9.10 -18.94
CA THR A 186 5.11 -9.16 -18.31
C THR A 186 5.20 -10.15 -17.16
N ASP A 187 4.08 -10.38 -16.47
CA ASP A 187 4.06 -11.13 -15.20
C ASP A 187 3.86 -12.64 -15.43
N THR A 188 3.25 -13.03 -16.57
CA THR A 188 2.79 -14.41 -16.81
C THR A 188 3.41 -15.00 -18.07
N GLN A 189 3.97 -16.22 -17.96
CA GLN A 189 4.62 -16.92 -19.08
C GLN A 189 3.66 -17.78 -19.93
N ASP A 190 2.49 -18.12 -19.39
CA ASP A 190 1.47 -18.95 -20.03
C ASP A 190 0.28 -18.09 -20.54
N LEU A 191 -0.15 -18.33 -21.77
CA LEU A 191 -1.15 -17.52 -22.44
C LEU A 191 -2.56 -17.70 -21.85
N GLU A 192 -2.94 -18.91 -21.46
CA GLU A 192 -4.28 -19.16 -20.90
C GLU A 192 -4.41 -18.56 -19.50
N SER A 193 -3.35 -18.66 -18.69
CA SER A 193 -3.28 -18.01 -17.38
C SER A 193 -3.32 -16.47 -17.52
N ALA A 194 -2.53 -15.91 -18.44
CA ALA A 194 -2.53 -14.48 -18.73
C ALA A 194 -3.90 -13.99 -19.24
N TRP A 195 -4.59 -14.81 -20.04
CA TRP A 195 -5.93 -14.50 -20.52
C TRP A 195 -6.95 -14.46 -19.38
N ALA A 196 -6.95 -15.47 -18.50
CA ALA A 196 -7.85 -15.50 -17.34
C ALA A 196 -7.60 -14.32 -16.38
N GLU A 197 -6.34 -13.92 -16.20
CA GLU A 197 -5.99 -12.73 -15.43
C GLU A 197 -6.52 -11.43 -16.07
N LEU A 198 -6.47 -11.33 -17.41
CA LEU A 198 -7.00 -10.18 -18.12
C LEU A 198 -8.53 -10.12 -18.04
N GLU A 199 -9.22 -11.24 -18.19
CA GLU A 199 -10.68 -11.32 -17.98
C GLU A 199 -11.06 -10.79 -16.60
N ASN A 200 -10.40 -11.29 -15.55
CA ASN A 200 -10.61 -10.80 -14.18
C ASN A 200 -10.31 -9.30 -14.03
N ALA A 201 -9.22 -8.81 -14.62
CA ALA A 201 -8.89 -7.39 -14.58
C ALA A 201 -9.94 -6.50 -15.30
N MET A 202 -10.49 -6.99 -16.42
CA MET A 202 -11.57 -6.33 -17.17
C MET A 202 -12.88 -6.30 -16.36
N GLU A 203 -13.24 -7.40 -15.69
CA GLU A 203 -14.39 -7.44 -14.76
C GLU A 203 -14.23 -6.46 -13.60
N ILE A 204 -13.01 -6.34 -13.04
CA ILE A 204 -12.71 -5.36 -12.00
C ILE A 204 -12.88 -3.92 -12.55
N ALA A 205 -12.38 -3.64 -13.75
CA ALA A 205 -12.52 -2.33 -14.38
C ALA A 205 -14.00 -1.97 -14.64
N GLU A 206 -14.80 -2.93 -15.10
CA GLU A 206 -16.26 -2.78 -15.24
C GLU A 206 -16.92 -2.43 -13.89
N ARG A 207 -16.54 -3.12 -12.81
CA ARG A 207 -17.06 -2.83 -11.47
C ARG A 207 -16.68 -1.43 -11.00
N VAL A 208 -15.41 -1.02 -11.14
CA VAL A 208 -14.94 0.32 -10.76
C VAL A 208 -15.73 1.41 -11.50
N GLN A 209 -16.01 1.22 -12.79
CA GLN A 209 -16.85 2.17 -13.54
C GLN A 209 -18.28 2.23 -13.04
N LYS A 210 -18.91 1.08 -12.73
CA LYS A 210 -20.28 1.06 -12.21
C LYS A 210 -20.37 1.75 -10.86
N ASP A 211 -19.44 1.43 -9.95
CA ASP A 211 -19.44 1.98 -8.60
C ASP A 211 -19.19 3.50 -8.61
N GLY A 212 -18.30 4.01 -9.47
CA GLY A 212 -18.04 5.45 -9.59
C GLY A 212 -19.20 6.29 -10.13
N HIS A 213 -20.16 5.67 -10.80
CA HIS A 213 -21.34 6.34 -11.36
C HIS A 213 -22.65 5.97 -10.63
N ALA A 214 -22.57 5.10 -9.63
CA ALA A 214 -23.73 4.69 -8.85
C ALA A 214 -24.14 5.80 -7.88
N PRO A 215 -25.44 6.14 -7.78
CA PRO A 215 -25.91 7.00 -6.70
C PRO A 215 -25.75 6.27 -5.36
N SER A 216 -25.22 6.96 -4.35
CA SER A 216 -25.00 6.37 -3.03
C SER A 216 -25.60 7.24 -1.92
N ASN A 217 -25.60 6.70 -0.69
CA ASN A 217 -25.94 7.44 0.53
C ASN A 217 -24.71 7.76 1.38
N HIS A 218 -23.51 7.69 0.78
CA HIS A 218 -22.23 7.90 1.45
C HIS A 218 -21.81 9.38 1.53
N GLY A 219 -22.59 10.27 0.89
CA GLY A 219 -22.40 11.72 0.93
C GLY A 219 -21.57 12.24 -0.24
N ASP A 220 -21.68 13.56 -0.48
CA ASP A 220 -21.13 14.21 -1.68
C ASP A 220 -19.61 13.99 -1.85
N PHE A 221 -18.85 13.94 -0.75
CA PHE A 221 -17.40 13.70 -0.77
C PHE A 221 -17.03 12.32 -1.31
N VAL A 222 -17.63 11.25 -0.75
CA VAL A 222 -17.33 9.88 -1.17
C VAL A 222 -17.77 9.67 -2.62
N ASP A 223 -18.93 10.21 -3.01
CA ASP A 223 -19.43 10.12 -4.37
C ASP A 223 -18.52 10.85 -5.37
N GLU A 224 -17.91 11.97 -4.98
CA GLU A 224 -16.93 12.69 -5.80
C GLU A 224 -15.61 11.91 -5.94
N VAL A 225 -15.10 11.34 -4.85
CA VAL A 225 -13.89 10.50 -4.86
C VAL A 225 -14.10 9.28 -5.75
N MET A 226 -15.21 8.56 -5.60
CA MET A 226 -15.51 7.36 -6.39
C MET A 226 -15.60 7.66 -7.89
N ARG A 227 -16.18 8.81 -8.26
CA ARG A 227 -16.23 9.27 -9.64
C ARG A 227 -14.84 9.59 -10.18
N HIS A 228 -14.04 10.33 -9.43
CA HIS A 228 -12.67 10.68 -9.82
C HIS A 228 -11.78 9.43 -10.00
N VAL A 229 -11.92 8.45 -9.12
CA VAL A 229 -11.20 7.17 -9.19
C VAL A 229 -11.62 6.37 -10.42
N ALA A 230 -12.91 6.38 -10.77
CA ALA A 230 -13.40 5.77 -12.00
C ALA A 230 -12.85 6.48 -13.24
N GLU A 231 -12.80 7.82 -13.27
CA GLU A 231 -12.23 8.60 -14.38
C GLU A 231 -10.73 8.30 -14.61
N LEU A 232 -9.93 8.24 -13.54
CA LEU A 232 -8.51 7.88 -13.62
C LEU A 232 -8.31 6.43 -14.07
N SER A 233 -9.10 5.51 -13.51
CA SER A 233 -9.06 4.08 -13.89
C SER A 233 -9.47 3.85 -15.34
N ALA A 234 -10.42 4.63 -15.87
CA ALA A 234 -10.82 4.59 -17.29
C ALA A 234 -9.66 4.96 -18.24
N GLN A 235 -8.73 5.80 -17.78
CA GLN A 235 -7.56 6.24 -18.53
C GLN A 235 -6.36 5.29 -18.39
N GLY A 236 -6.45 4.30 -17.48
CA GLY A 236 -5.37 3.38 -17.17
C GLY A 236 -4.38 3.92 -16.13
N ASP A 237 -4.69 5.04 -15.48
CA ASP A 237 -3.85 5.63 -14.43
C ASP A 237 -4.21 5.07 -13.04
N TYR A 238 -3.89 3.79 -12.85
CA TYR A 238 -4.19 3.07 -11.61
C TYR A 238 -3.37 3.58 -10.42
N ALA A 239 -2.20 4.18 -10.66
CA ALA A 239 -1.37 4.74 -9.60
C ALA A 239 -2.02 5.98 -8.99
N SER A 240 -2.47 6.93 -9.82
CA SER A 240 -3.19 8.11 -9.34
C SER A 240 -4.54 7.73 -8.73
N ALA A 241 -5.26 6.77 -9.31
CA ALA A 241 -6.51 6.28 -8.74
C ALA A 241 -6.32 5.70 -7.32
N SER A 242 -5.25 4.91 -7.12
CA SER A 242 -4.90 4.39 -5.79
C SER A 242 -4.47 5.48 -4.81
N ALA A 243 -3.75 6.50 -5.30
CA ALA A 243 -3.34 7.64 -4.48
C ALA A 243 -4.55 8.46 -4.01
N ALA A 244 -5.51 8.72 -4.90
CA ALA A 244 -6.75 9.44 -4.57
C ALA A 244 -7.58 8.72 -3.50
N ILE A 245 -7.71 7.39 -3.57
CA ILE A 245 -8.36 6.61 -2.50
C ILE A 245 -7.60 6.73 -1.18
N THR A 246 -6.27 6.63 -1.21
CA THR A 246 -5.45 6.71 0.00
C THR A 246 -5.58 8.07 0.68
N GLU A 247 -5.56 9.15 -0.11
CA GLU A 247 -5.78 10.52 0.37
C GLU A 247 -7.19 10.71 0.94
N ALA A 248 -8.22 10.23 0.24
CA ALA A 248 -9.60 10.31 0.70
C ALA A 248 -9.84 9.54 2.01
N LEU A 249 -9.22 8.37 2.19
CA LEU A 249 -9.28 7.62 3.44
C LEU A 249 -8.63 8.41 4.59
N ALA A 250 -7.46 9.02 4.35
CA ALA A 250 -6.80 9.85 5.36
C ALA A 250 -7.63 11.10 5.71
N GLU A 251 -8.29 11.71 4.73
CA GLU A 251 -9.19 12.85 4.96
C GLU A 251 -10.42 12.45 5.78
N GLU A 252 -11.06 11.31 5.47
CA GLU A 252 -12.21 10.83 6.23
C GLU A 252 -11.83 10.43 7.66
N ASP A 253 -10.66 9.81 7.84
CA ASP A 253 -10.12 9.48 9.17
C ASP A 253 -9.87 10.76 9.99
N ALA A 254 -9.26 11.78 9.40
CA ALA A 254 -9.03 13.08 10.04
C ALA A 254 -10.36 13.79 10.38
N ALA A 255 -11.32 13.79 9.45
CA ALA A 255 -12.65 14.37 9.66
C ALA A 255 -13.42 13.63 10.75
N SER A 256 -13.33 12.30 10.80
CA SER A 256 -13.93 11.44 11.82
C SER A 256 -13.30 11.70 13.19
N ALA A 257 -11.97 11.79 13.26
CA ALA A 257 -11.25 12.16 14.47
C ALA A 257 -11.67 13.55 14.98
N ALA A 258 -11.73 14.56 14.11
CA ALA A 258 -12.16 15.90 14.48
C ALA A 258 -13.59 15.94 15.03
N ARG A 259 -14.53 15.20 14.41
CA ARG A 259 -15.90 15.05 14.92
C ARG A 259 -15.94 14.39 16.29
N LYS A 260 -15.19 13.31 16.49
CA LYS A 260 -15.06 12.62 17.79
C LYS A 260 -14.44 13.52 18.86
N LEU A 261 -13.37 14.24 18.57
CA LEU A 261 -12.74 15.20 19.49
C LEU A 261 -13.73 16.27 19.95
N ARG A 262 -14.56 16.80 19.04
CA ARG A 262 -15.61 17.76 19.39
C ARG A 262 -16.67 17.17 20.31
N LEU A 263 -17.10 15.94 20.05
CA LEU A 263 -18.06 15.23 20.91
C LEU A 263 -17.46 14.92 22.28
N LEU A 264 -16.21 14.46 22.34
CA LEU A 264 -15.50 14.20 23.59
C LEU A 264 -15.32 15.48 24.41
N ALA A 265 -14.91 16.58 23.80
CA ALA A 265 -14.78 17.87 24.49
C ALA A 265 -16.10 18.30 25.13
N LYS A 266 -17.23 18.17 24.41
CA LYS A 266 -18.55 18.47 24.97
C LYS A 266 -18.99 17.45 26.02
N GLY A 267 -18.66 16.17 25.84
CA GLY A 267 -18.90 15.12 26.81
C GLY A 267 -18.22 15.41 28.15
N ILE A 268 -16.95 15.81 28.10
CA ILE A 268 -16.16 16.17 29.29
C ILE A 268 -16.81 17.35 30.02
N ASP A 269 -17.19 18.41 29.29
CA ASP A 269 -17.91 19.55 29.88
C ASP A 269 -19.18 19.09 30.62
N ILE A 270 -19.97 18.20 30.01
CA ILE A 270 -21.22 17.67 30.60
C ILE A 270 -20.94 16.76 31.80
N ALA A 271 -19.93 15.89 31.73
CA ALA A 271 -19.54 15.02 32.83
C ALA A 271 -19.09 15.85 34.05
N LEU A 272 -18.30 16.91 33.82
CA LEU A 272 -17.88 17.83 34.87
C LEU A 272 -19.07 18.62 35.44
N LEU A 273 -20.01 19.07 34.61
CA LEU A 273 -21.25 19.73 35.09
C LEU A 273 -22.13 18.78 35.92
N ALA A 274 -22.13 17.50 35.60
CA ALA A 274 -22.84 16.47 36.35
C ALA A 274 -22.12 16.02 37.63
N GLY A 275 -20.85 16.43 37.81
CA GLY A 275 -20.00 15.96 38.90
C GLY A 275 -19.54 14.50 38.75
N ASP A 276 -19.58 13.94 37.54
CA ASP A 276 -19.14 12.56 37.26
C ASP A 276 -17.66 12.56 36.87
N SER A 277 -16.79 12.51 37.87
CA SER A 277 -15.33 12.50 37.69
C SER A 277 -14.85 11.28 36.89
N ALA A 278 -15.48 10.12 37.10
CA ALA A 278 -15.09 8.87 36.46
C ALA A 278 -15.38 8.88 34.96
N LEU A 279 -16.54 9.43 34.54
CA LEU A 279 -16.84 9.62 33.13
C LEU A 279 -15.93 10.68 32.50
N ALA A 280 -15.69 11.80 33.20
CA ALA A 280 -14.79 12.85 32.73
C ALA A 280 -13.38 12.31 32.49
N ALA A 281 -12.82 11.54 33.44
CA ALA A 281 -11.51 10.90 33.31
C ALA A 281 -11.43 9.94 32.12
N LYS A 282 -12.44 9.08 31.93
CA LYS A 282 -12.51 8.17 30.77
C LYS A 282 -12.52 8.92 29.44
N GLN A 283 -13.30 10.01 29.35
CA GLN A 283 -13.41 10.80 28.12
C GLN A 283 -12.16 11.64 27.86
N LEU A 284 -11.50 12.14 28.91
CA LEU A 284 -10.20 12.79 28.83
C LEU A 284 -9.14 11.84 28.25
N VAL A 285 -9.04 10.61 28.77
CA VAL A 285 -8.12 9.59 28.24
C VAL A 285 -8.44 9.26 26.78
N ALA A 286 -9.71 9.05 26.44
CA ALA A 286 -10.13 8.77 25.05
C ALA A 286 -9.81 9.94 24.10
N LYS A 287 -9.89 11.18 24.60
CA LYS A 287 -9.51 12.37 23.82
C LYS A 287 -7.99 12.39 23.59
N THR A 288 -7.19 12.12 24.62
CA THR A 288 -5.73 12.09 24.52
C THR A 288 -5.25 10.96 23.59
N ASP A 289 -5.88 9.78 23.64
CA ASP A 289 -5.62 8.69 22.69
C ASP A 289 -5.89 9.13 21.23
N LEU A 290 -6.97 9.87 21.02
CA LEU A 290 -7.32 10.35 19.68
C LEU A 290 -6.37 11.46 19.18
N ASP A 291 -5.94 12.36 20.07
CA ASP A 291 -4.93 13.39 19.77
C ASP A 291 -3.56 12.75 19.41
N ALA A 292 -3.27 11.56 19.94
CA ALA A 292 -2.08 10.77 19.60
C ALA A 292 -2.19 10.02 18.25
N GLY A 293 -3.15 10.37 17.39
CA GLY A 293 -3.37 9.73 16.08
C GLY A 293 -4.23 8.46 16.15
N GLY A 294 -5.06 8.32 17.19
CA GLY A 294 -5.97 7.17 17.36
C GLY A 294 -5.33 5.92 17.98
N GLY A 295 -4.04 5.99 18.35
CA GLY A 295 -3.36 4.98 19.16
C GLY A 295 -3.55 5.19 20.67
N GLN A 296 -2.93 4.34 21.48
CA GLN A 296 -2.85 4.60 22.92
C GLN A 296 -1.88 5.76 23.16
N ALA A 297 -2.33 6.78 23.90
CA ALA A 297 -1.48 7.87 24.35
C ALA A 297 -0.31 7.34 25.17
N SER A 298 0.82 8.04 25.10
CA SER A 298 2.00 7.65 25.87
C SER A 298 1.74 7.80 27.36
N PHE A 299 2.50 7.05 28.18
CA PHE A 299 2.44 7.18 29.63
C PHE A 299 2.67 8.64 30.08
N GLU A 300 3.60 9.34 29.44
CA GLU A 300 3.93 10.73 29.75
C GLU A 300 2.76 11.68 29.46
N ASP A 301 2.08 11.53 28.31
CA ASP A 301 0.93 12.36 27.97
C ASP A 301 -0.22 12.17 28.97
N LEU A 302 -0.46 10.92 29.37
CA LEU A 302 -1.49 10.59 30.34
C LEU A 302 -1.17 11.13 31.73
N ARG A 303 0.09 11.02 32.15
CA ARG A 303 0.56 11.57 33.42
C ARG A 303 0.49 13.09 33.43
N GLN A 304 0.92 13.76 32.36
CA GLN A 304 0.82 15.22 32.23
C GLN A 304 -0.64 15.70 32.37
N MET A 305 -1.58 14.99 31.75
CA MET A 305 -3.02 15.29 31.87
C MET A 305 -3.54 15.10 33.32
N GLN A 306 -3.09 14.05 34.00
CA GLN A 306 -3.41 13.84 35.41
C GLN A 306 -2.83 14.96 36.29
N ASP A 307 -1.57 15.33 36.08
CA ASP A 307 -0.89 16.42 36.80
C ASP A 307 -1.61 17.75 36.63
N GLN A 308 -2.03 18.09 35.42
CA GLN A 308 -2.84 19.30 35.16
C GLN A 308 -4.16 19.30 35.95
N SER A 309 -4.82 18.14 36.04
CA SER A 309 -6.06 17.99 36.82
C SER A 309 -5.79 18.15 38.31
N TYR A 310 -4.71 17.53 38.81
CA TYR A 310 -4.26 17.66 40.19
C TYR A 310 -3.94 19.11 40.55
N GLU A 311 -3.10 19.79 39.77
CA GLU A 311 -2.68 21.17 40.02
C GLU A 311 -3.86 22.13 40.04
N LYS A 312 -4.79 21.98 39.08
CA LYS A 312 -6.02 22.77 39.04
C LYS A 312 -6.87 22.55 40.30
N GLY A 313 -7.06 21.30 40.72
CA GLY A 313 -7.82 20.98 41.93
C GLY A 313 -7.13 21.43 43.23
N ARG A 314 -5.80 21.32 43.29
CA ARG A 314 -4.97 21.82 44.40
C ARG A 314 -5.08 23.33 44.52
N ASP A 315 -4.77 24.06 43.45
CA ASP A 315 -4.55 25.52 43.47
C ASP A 315 -5.86 26.30 43.50
N LYS A 316 -6.92 25.79 42.85
CA LYS A 316 -8.24 26.44 42.86
C LYS A 316 -9.16 25.96 43.99
N GLY A 317 -8.72 24.97 44.77
CA GLY A 317 -9.55 24.39 45.83
C GLY A 317 -10.73 23.54 45.33
N ILE A 318 -10.72 23.11 44.07
CA ILE A 318 -11.86 22.41 43.44
C ILE A 318 -11.75 20.92 43.75
N ALA A 319 -12.70 20.40 44.53
CA ALA A 319 -12.75 18.97 44.89
C ALA A 319 -12.90 18.08 43.65
N LEU A 320 -13.79 18.45 42.72
CA LEU A 320 -14.06 17.68 41.50
C LEU A 320 -12.81 17.45 40.63
N ASP A 321 -11.94 18.45 40.48
CA ASP A 321 -10.70 18.31 39.70
C ASP A 321 -9.71 17.32 40.37
N LEU A 322 -9.70 17.25 41.71
CA LEU A 322 -8.93 16.24 42.44
C LEU A 322 -9.56 14.84 42.30
N GLU A 323 -10.89 14.73 42.24
CA GLU A 323 -11.57 13.46 41.95
C GLU A 323 -11.25 12.96 40.54
N VAL A 324 -11.25 13.86 39.55
CA VAL A 324 -10.81 13.55 38.19
C VAL A 324 -9.35 13.08 38.18
N SER A 325 -8.46 13.74 38.93
CA SER A 325 -7.06 13.29 39.07
C SER A 325 -6.96 11.86 39.63
N ILE A 326 -7.76 11.54 40.65
CA ILE A 326 -7.81 10.19 41.26
C ILE A 326 -8.28 9.15 40.23
N ASP A 327 -9.39 9.43 39.53
CA ASP A 327 -9.94 8.52 38.52
C ASP A 327 -8.99 8.35 37.32
N LEU A 328 -8.30 9.42 36.92
CA LEU A 328 -7.24 9.36 35.90
C LEU A 328 -6.10 8.46 36.36
N ALA A 329 -5.56 8.66 37.56
CA ALA A 329 -4.49 7.82 38.08
C ALA A 329 -4.90 6.33 38.11
N GLN A 330 -6.15 6.03 38.47
CA GLN A 330 -6.66 4.66 38.45
C GLN A 330 -6.71 4.06 37.03
N ILE A 331 -7.09 4.84 36.02
CA ILE A 331 -7.05 4.40 34.61
C ILE A 331 -5.59 4.22 34.15
N ILE A 332 -4.70 5.15 34.48
CA ILE A 332 -3.29 5.10 34.07
C ILE A 332 -2.59 3.87 34.67
N LEU A 333 -2.92 3.48 35.90
CA LEU A 333 -2.42 2.23 36.50
C LEU A 333 -2.74 0.99 35.66
N THR A 334 -3.91 0.95 35.00
CA THR A 334 -4.26 -0.17 34.11
C THR A 334 -3.44 -0.21 32.82
N ARG A 335 -2.82 0.91 32.45
CA ARG A 335 -1.98 1.07 31.25
C ARG A 335 -0.49 1.07 31.55
N ALA A 336 -0.11 1.18 32.82
CA ALA A 336 1.29 1.17 33.25
C ALA A 336 1.92 -0.21 33.00
N THR A 337 3.01 -0.24 32.23
CA THR A 337 3.66 -1.48 31.78
C THR A 337 4.89 -1.85 32.64
N THR A 338 5.52 -0.87 33.29
CA THR A 338 6.71 -1.07 34.12
C THR A 338 6.43 -0.85 35.60
N ALA A 339 7.29 -1.42 36.46
CA ALA A 339 7.26 -1.18 37.91
C ALA A 339 7.42 0.31 38.24
N ASP A 340 8.37 0.97 37.59
CA ASP A 340 8.60 2.40 37.74
C ASP A 340 7.36 3.26 37.40
N GLN A 341 6.69 2.95 36.29
CA GLN A 341 5.42 3.61 35.92
C GLN A 341 4.34 3.38 36.97
N ARG A 342 4.14 2.13 37.42
CA ARG A 342 3.14 1.83 38.46
C ARG A 342 3.45 2.55 39.76
N GLY A 343 4.70 2.53 40.21
CA GLY A 343 5.13 3.21 41.42
C GLY A 343 4.94 4.73 41.34
N THR A 344 5.14 5.31 40.15
CA THR A 344 4.85 6.72 39.87
C THR A 344 3.39 7.04 40.03
N VAL A 345 2.52 6.29 39.36
CA VAL A 345 1.08 6.57 39.40
C VAL A 345 0.49 6.27 40.78
N HIS A 346 0.97 5.24 41.47
CA HIS A 346 0.57 4.97 42.87
C HIS A 346 0.92 6.13 43.80
N ASN A 347 2.10 6.71 43.64
CA ASN A 347 2.48 7.91 44.41
C ASN A 347 1.58 9.10 44.06
N ASP A 348 1.33 9.35 42.77
CA ASP A 348 0.55 10.51 42.32
C ASP A 348 -0.95 10.37 42.71
N LEU A 349 -1.47 9.13 42.72
CA LEU A 349 -2.76 8.76 43.30
C LEU A 349 -2.81 9.08 44.80
N GLY A 350 -1.80 8.66 45.56
CA GLY A 350 -1.69 8.96 47.00
C GLY A 350 -1.67 10.46 47.28
N VAL A 351 -0.96 11.25 46.45
CA VAL A 351 -0.92 12.72 46.57
C VAL A 351 -2.30 13.34 46.34
N SER A 352 -3.02 12.89 45.32
CA SER A 352 -4.37 13.38 45.03
C SER A 352 -5.36 13.03 46.15
N LEU A 353 -5.34 11.77 46.61
CA LEU A 353 -6.16 11.27 47.72
C LEU A 353 -5.89 12.00 49.03
N ARG A 354 -4.62 12.21 49.39
CA ARG A 354 -4.22 12.95 50.60
C ARG A 354 -4.71 14.39 50.54
N THR A 355 -4.51 15.06 49.40
CA THR A 355 -4.88 16.48 49.22
C THR A 355 -6.38 16.67 49.36
N LEU A 356 -7.17 15.77 48.78
CA LEU A 356 -8.62 15.82 48.86
C LEU A 356 -9.13 15.39 50.24
N GLY A 357 -8.63 14.27 50.76
CA GLY A 357 -8.96 13.77 52.09
C GLY A 357 -8.70 14.81 53.17
N ALA A 358 -7.59 15.56 53.11
CA ALA A 358 -7.31 16.65 54.04
C ALA A 358 -8.42 17.72 54.10
N ARG A 359 -9.19 17.92 53.02
CA ARG A 359 -10.31 18.87 52.94
C ARG A 359 -11.65 18.29 53.40
N GLU A 360 -11.78 16.97 53.46
CA GLU A 360 -13.03 16.29 53.83
C GLU A 360 -13.21 16.13 55.34
N ASN A 361 -14.42 15.79 55.79
CA ASN A 361 -14.67 15.58 57.22
C ASN A 361 -14.16 14.21 57.73
N GLY A 362 -14.00 13.21 56.85
CA GLY A 362 -13.59 11.85 57.22
C GLY A 362 -12.13 11.53 56.91
N THR A 363 -11.70 10.34 57.31
CA THR A 363 -10.35 9.79 57.06
C THR A 363 -10.28 8.81 55.89
N ALA A 364 -11.41 8.42 55.30
CA ALA A 364 -11.47 7.37 54.28
C ALA A 364 -10.51 7.60 53.10
N ARG A 365 -10.45 8.83 52.56
CA ARG A 365 -9.49 9.17 51.49
C ARG A 365 -8.04 9.19 51.97
N LEU A 366 -7.78 9.54 53.23
CA LEU A 366 -6.43 9.44 53.81
C LEU A 366 -6.00 7.98 53.97
N GLU A 367 -6.90 7.09 54.38
CA GLU A 367 -6.66 5.64 54.46
C GLU A 367 -6.37 5.04 53.07
N GLN A 368 -7.12 5.45 52.05
CA GLN A 368 -6.82 5.09 50.66
C GLN A 368 -5.44 5.61 50.21
N ALA A 369 -5.04 6.80 50.64
CA ALA A 369 -3.72 7.35 50.34
C ALA A 369 -2.59 6.52 50.98
N VAL A 370 -2.80 5.95 52.18
CA VAL A 370 -1.84 5.00 52.80
C VAL A 370 -1.63 3.83 51.86
N THR A 371 -2.71 3.17 51.43
CA THR A 371 -2.63 2.02 50.51
C THR A 371 -1.93 2.37 49.21
N ALA A 372 -2.21 3.55 48.64
CA ALA A 372 -1.56 3.99 47.41
C ALA A 372 -0.05 4.23 47.59
N TYR A 373 0.38 4.89 48.68
CA TYR A 373 1.81 5.09 48.95
C TYR A 373 2.53 3.79 49.30
N GLU A 374 1.90 2.87 50.04
CA GLU A 374 2.48 1.55 50.30
C GLU A 374 2.68 0.75 49.00
N ALA A 375 1.71 0.78 48.09
CA ALA A 375 1.85 0.19 46.77
C ALA A 375 2.98 0.86 45.96
N ALA A 376 3.13 2.19 46.05
CA ALA A 376 4.25 2.89 45.43
C ALA A 376 5.60 2.42 45.97
N LEU A 377 5.75 2.21 47.28
CA LEU A 377 6.97 1.73 47.92
C LEU A 377 7.30 0.26 47.59
N GLN A 378 6.31 -0.55 47.21
CA GLN A 378 6.56 -1.92 46.72
C GLN A 378 7.21 -1.93 45.33
N GLU A 379 6.83 -0.98 44.48
CA GLU A 379 7.37 -0.86 43.11
C GLU A 379 8.66 -0.03 43.07
N ARG A 380 8.73 1.02 43.89
CA ARG A 380 9.89 1.93 44.03
C ARG A 380 10.63 1.59 45.31
N THR A 381 11.64 0.72 45.26
CA THR A 381 12.45 0.42 46.46
C THR A 381 13.62 1.41 46.62
N GLN A 382 14.16 1.51 47.84
CA GLN A 382 15.30 2.37 48.13
C GLN A 382 16.53 2.03 47.29
N GLU A 383 16.73 0.75 46.97
CA GLU A 383 17.87 0.26 46.20
C GLU A 383 17.75 0.59 44.70
N LEU A 384 16.54 0.58 44.17
CA LEU A 384 16.29 0.76 42.73
C LEU A 384 16.20 2.24 42.36
N VAL A 385 15.41 3.02 43.11
CA VAL A 385 15.10 4.42 42.82
C VAL A 385 15.10 5.24 44.13
N PRO A 386 16.27 5.44 44.76
CA PRO A 386 16.37 5.98 46.12
C PRO A 386 15.68 7.34 46.30
N LEU A 387 15.77 8.23 45.30
CA LEU A 387 15.14 9.55 45.36
C LEU A 387 13.61 9.49 45.28
N ASP A 388 13.04 8.63 44.43
CA ASP A 388 11.59 8.48 44.30
C ASP A 388 10.98 7.74 45.50
N TRP A 389 11.71 6.75 46.04
CA TRP A 389 11.37 6.12 47.31
C TRP A 389 11.34 7.14 48.45
N ALA A 390 12.40 7.95 48.59
CA ALA A 390 12.46 8.99 49.63
C ALA A 390 11.38 10.06 49.47
N THR A 391 11.02 10.40 48.22
CA THR A 391 9.89 11.31 47.93
C THR A 391 8.57 10.70 48.40
N THR A 392 8.37 9.40 48.17
CA THR A 392 7.19 8.67 48.65
C THR A 392 7.14 8.63 50.18
N GLN A 393 8.28 8.46 50.86
CA GLN A 393 8.37 8.57 52.33
C GLN A 393 8.03 9.98 52.83
N GLY A 394 8.53 11.04 52.19
CA GLY A 394 8.15 12.42 52.52
C GLY A 394 6.66 12.71 52.31
N ASN A 395 6.04 12.05 51.34
CA ASN A 395 4.60 12.11 51.11
C ASN A 395 3.79 11.39 52.20
N LEU A 396 4.27 10.24 52.68
CA LEU A 396 3.71 9.55 53.86
C LEU A 396 3.84 10.41 55.13
N CYS A 397 4.96 11.11 55.33
CA CYS A 397 5.10 12.08 56.43
C CYS A 397 4.00 13.16 56.36
N SER A 398 3.75 13.72 55.17
CA SER A 398 2.66 14.69 54.97
C SER A 398 1.27 14.11 55.18
N LEU A 399 1.08 12.82 54.88
CA LEU A 399 -0.17 12.11 55.09
C LEU A 399 -0.46 11.94 56.57
N GLU A 400 0.53 11.51 57.34
CA GLU A 400 0.43 11.35 58.80
C GLU A 400 0.14 12.68 59.50
N LEU A 401 0.78 13.78 59.05
CA LEU A 401 0.43 15.13 59.50
C LEU A 401 -1.04 15.48 59.22
N ALA A 402 -1.55 15.11 58.05
CA ALA A 402 -2.96 15.35 57.71
C ALA A 402 -3.93 14.50 58.57
N PHE A 403 -3.55 13.28 58.95
CA PHE A 403 -4.31 12.50 59.93
C PHE A 403 -4.32 13.17 61.30
N TYR A 404 -3.16 13.59 61.80
CA TYR A 404 -3.06 14.30 63.08
C TYR A 404 -3.97 15.54 63.08
N ASP A 405 -3.90 16.36 62.03
CA ASP A 405 -4.73 17.57 61.92
C ASP A 405 -6.25 17.27 61.93
N LYS A 406 -6.67 16.06 61.57
CA LYS A 406 -8.08 15.64 61.58
C LYS A 406 -8.54 15.03 62.91
N ILE A 407 -7.75 14.12 63.46
CA ILE A 407 -8.21 13.28 64.59
C ILE A 407 -7.45 13.57 65.90
N ASN A 408 -6.42 14.41 65.84
CA ASN A 408 -5.61 14.85 66.97
C ASN A 408 -5.04 13.69 67.81
N ASP A 409 -4.64 12.60 67.15
CA ASP A 409 -3.94 11.48 67.79
C ASP A 409 -2.41 11.65 67.63
N PRO A 410 -1.67 11.89 68.72
CA PRO A 410 -0.20 12.08 68.69
C PRO A 410 0.58 10.93 68.06
N ALA A 411 0.04 9.71 68.00
CA ALA A 411 0.71 8.58 67.34
C ALA A 411 1.01 8.86 65.85
N HIS A 412 0.22 9.71 65.21
CA HIS A 412 0.48 10.17 63.84
C HIS A 412 1.70 11.10 63.76
N LEU A 413 2.03 11.87 64.80
CA LEU A 413 3.25 12.69 64.80
C LEU A 413 4.52 11.82 64.89
N ASP A 414 4.45 10.71 65.62
CA ASP A 414 5.57 9.75 65.72
C ASP A 414 5.81 9.04 64.38
N ARG A 415 4.73 8.60 63.71
CA ARG A 415 4.82 8.04 62.35
C ARG A 415 5.33 9.07 61.34
N ALA A 416 4.79 10.31 61.39
CA ALA A 416 5.22 11.39 60.51
C ALA A 416 6.73 11.66 60.65
N GLN A 417 7.25 11.68 61.88
CA GLN A 417 8.68 11.89 62.12
C GLN A 417 9.53 10.76 61.54
N ALA A 418 9.13 9.50 61.77
CA ALA A 418 9.87 8.36 61.25
C ALA A 418 10.00 8.41 59.72
N TYR A 419 8.90 8.70 59.03
CA TYR A 419 8.91 8.85 57.58
C TYR A 419 9.75 10.06 57.10
N GLY A 420 9.64 11.19 57.79
CA GLY A 420 10.39 12.41 57.45
C GLY A 420 11.91 12.26 57.62
N GLU A 421 12.37 11.62 58.71
CA GLU A 421 13.78 11.37 58.99
C GLU A 421 14.41 10.42 57.96
N VAL A 422 13.70 9.35 57.62
CA VAL A 422 14.14 8.38 56.61
C VAL A 422 14.26 9.04 55.23
N ALA A 423 13.28 9.86 54.83
CA ALA A 423 13.34 10.62 53.58
C ALA A 423 14.53 11.60 53.58
N GLN A 424 14.71 12.34 54.68
CA GLN A 424 15.77 13.33 54.82
C GLN A 424 17.17 12.70 54.70
N ALA A 425 17.39 11.54 55.32
CA ALA A 425 18.67 10.83 55.26
C ALA A 425 19.07 10.50 53.81
N VAL A 426 18.12 10.03 53.00
CA VAL A 426 18.36 9.73 51.58
C VAL A 426 18.60 11.00 50.76
N PHE A 427 17.83 12.07 50.98
CA PHE A 427 18.05 13.33 50.28
C PHE A 427 19.40 13.98 50.63
N ILE A 428 19.88 13.83 51.86
CA ILE A 428 21.23 14.24 52.28
C ILE A 428 22.28 13.42 51.56
N ALA A 429 22.17 12.09 51.59
CA ALA A 429 23.11 11.18 50.94
C ALA A 429 23.21 11.43 49.42
N ALA A 430 22.09 11.77 48.78
CA ALA A 430 22.02 12.05 47.35
C ALA A 430 22.38 13.52 46.97
N GLY A 431 22.65 14.40 47.94
CA GLY A 431 22.94 15.81 47.66
C GLY A 431 21.76 16.60 47.08
N ALA A 432 20.53 16.14 47.28
CA ALA A 432 19.33 16.67 46.66
C ALA A 432 18.77 17.89 47.43
N THR A 433 19.44 19.04 47.33
CA THR A 433 19.22 20.22 48.19
C THR A 433 17.77 20.73 48.23
N GLN A 434 17.05 20.70 47.10
CA GLN A 434 15.65 21.11 47.06
C GLN A 434 14.76 20.21 47.94
N TYR A 435 14.96 18.89 47.87
CA TYR A 435 14.19 17.91 48.63
C TYR A 435 14.58 17.90 50.12
N GLN A 436 15.84 18.19 50.44
CA GLN A 436 16.28 18.40 51.83
C GLN A 436 15.51 19.54 52.51
N ALA A 437 15.33 20.67 51.81
CA ALA A 437 14.58 21.81 52.33
C ALA A 437 13.08 21.52 52.50
N MET A 438 12.52 20.59 51.73
CA MET A 438 11.15 20.11 51.92
C MET A 438 11.05 19.22 53.16
N ALA A 439 11.92 18.22 53.28
CA ALA A 439 11.93 17.31 54.43
C ALA A 439 12.16 18.05 55.75
N GLN A 440 13.07 19.04 55.76
CA GLN A 440 13.29 19.87 56.96
C GLN A 440 12.02 20.65 57.36
N ARG A 441 11.31 21.25 56.39
CA ARG A 441 10.05 21.95 56.66
C ARG A 441 8.99 21.03 57.28
N GLN A 442 8.94 19.77 56.86
CA GLN A 442 8.01 18.79 57.43
C GLN A 442 8.38 18.46 58.89
N LEU A 443 9.66 18.23 59.17
CA LEU A 443 10.16 17.95 60.53
C LEU A 443 9.96 19.14 61.49
N ASP A 444 10.19 20.37 61.02
CA ASP A 444 9.91 21.59 61.79
C ASP A 444 8.41 21.69 62.10
N SER A 445 7.56 21.33 61.13
CA SER A 445 6.10 21.33 61.28
C SER A 445 5.58 20.29 62.28
N ILE A 446 6.28 19.16 62.42
CA ILE A 446 5.99 18.15 63.44
C ILE A 446 6.36 18.68 64.83
N THR A 447 7.55 19.28 64.97
CA THR A 447 8.00 19.89 66.23
C THR A 447 7.02 20.96 66.71
N ALA A 448 6.61 21.86 65.81
CA ALA A 448 5.64 22.91 66.13
C ALA A 448 4.29 22.37 66.64
N ARG A 449 3.78 21.26 66.07
CA ARG A 449 2.54 20.63 66.55
C ARG A 449 2.72 19.98 67.92
N ARG A 450 3.88 19.36 68.17
CA ARG A 450 4.19 18.79 69.49
C ARG A 450 4.30 19.84 70.58
N ASP A 451 4.85 21.02 70.26
CA ASP A 451 4.94 22.12 71.22
C ASP A 451 3.56 22.69 71.60
N THR A 452 2.53 22.39 70.82
CA THR A 452 1.13 22.78 71.08
C THR A 452 0.27 21.70 71.73
N LEU A 453 0.79 20.47 71.89
CA LEU A 453 0.17 19.38 72.66
C LEU A 453 0.31 19.64 74.17
#